data_AF-A0A7V9UUB2-F1
#
_entry.id   AF-A0A7V9UUB2-F1
#
_cell.length_a   1.000
_cell.length_b   1.000
_cell.length_c   1.000
_cell.angle_alpha   90.00
_cell.angle_beta   90.00
_cell.angle_gamma   90.00
#
_symmetry.space_group_name_H-M   'P 1'
#
loop_
_entity.id
_entity.type
_entity.pdbx_description
1 polymer ?
#
loop_
_entity_poly.entity_id
_entity_poly.type
_entity_poly.pdbx_seq_one_letter_code
_entity_poly.pdbx_strand_id
1 'polypeptide(L)'
;MSENNLEQKETFTGLAKKLTRLSSEQKRAALEMSASLAGISLRVSREFVEAVPKAARILSADDLRNWAEMGRRLAMGSADSGAKFFTDGVNSLKAIPENARSLVFQICTRQLVLSSSIALETFGLIPRLAKDIKDDELLTGILRLASEIANRSAKHSADFLQKTPQVVESLEKFNAEKRRVAKAVIALASQFALRTGGMTADLWANLPESLEKLSTENAIRLMEKSIEFLEFGGSVTLHFVSAGSDVLKKSDAVFEDWRAVLQQIAKHGNAILIAFLRATPKFFAQIITLK
;
A
#
# COMPACT_ATOMS: atom_id res chain seq x y z
N MET A 1 37.80 -40.22 -10.79
CA MET A 1 38.74 -39.14 -10.43
C MET A 1 37.92 -37.90 -10.16
N SER A 2 37.87 -37.52 -8.86
CA SER A 2 37.62 -36.17 -8.30
C SER A 2 36.46 -35.36 -8.91
N GLU A 3 35.27 -35.27 -8.32
CA GLU A 3 34.96 -34.65 -7.01
C GLU A 3 35.83 -33.43 -6.70
N ASN A 4 35.31 -32.23 -7.00
CA ASN A 4 35.32 -31.06 -6.11
C ASN A 4 34.76 -29.82 -6.84
N ASN A 5 33.46 -29.63 -6.77
CA ASN A 5 32.85 -28.30 -6.81
C ASN A 5 32.05 -28.14 -5.50
N LEU A 6 32.77 -28.25 -4.37
CA LEU A 6 32.27 -27.80 -3.09
C LEU A 6 32.27 -26.27 -3.15
N GLU A 7 31.08 -25.70 -3.31
CA GLU A 7 30.80 -24.29 -3.02
C GLU A 7 31.54 -23.91 -1.73
N GLN A 8 32.46 -22.95 -1.82
CA GLN A 8 33.23 -22.46 -0.68
C GLN A 8 32.26 -21.90 0.35
N LYS A 9 31.86 -22.73 1.32
CA LYS A 9 31.10 -22.31 2.50
C LYS A 9 31.90 -21.21 3.21
N GLU A 10 31.29 -20.05 3.38
CA GLU A 10 31.93 -18.95 4.11
C GLU A 10 32.31 -19.43 5.52
N THR A 11 33.58 -19.27 5.88
CA THR A 11 34.06 -19.64 7.21
C THR A 11 33.52 -18.66 8.25
N PHE A 12 33.28 -19.12 9.48
CA PHE A 12 32.84 -18.28 10.60
C PHE A 12 33.73 -17.04 10.81
N THR A 13 35.04 -17.17 10.55
CA THR A 13 36.02 -16.06 10.58
C THR A 13 35.79 -15.04 9.45
N GLY A 14 35.40 -15.49 8.25
CA GLY A 14 35.01 -14.61 7.14
C GLY A 14 33.73 -13.82 7.42
N LEU A 15 32.74 -14.47 8.03
CA LEU A 15 31.49 -13.84 8.50
C LEU A 15 31.77 -12.79 9.59
N ALA A 16 32.56 -13.14 10.61
CA ALA A 16 32.94 -12.21 11.67
C ALA A 16 33.63 -10.95 11.12
N LYS A 17 34.55 -11.09 10.16
CA LYS A 17 35.25 -9.96 9.53
C LYS A 17 34.34 -9.05 8.71
N LYS A 18 33.22 -9.56 8.17
CA LYS A 18 32.24 -8.72 7.47
C LYS A 18 31.34 -7.97 8.45
N LEU A 19 30.96 -8.62 9.55
CA LEU A 19 30.15 -7.99 10.60
C LEU A 19 30.90 -6.86 11.32
N THR A 20 32.23 -6.93 11.45
CA THR A 20 33.02 -5.84 12.07
C THR A 20 32.93 -4.50 11.34
N ARG A 21 32.54 -4.50 10.05
CA ARG A 21 32.37 -3.28 9.24
C ARG A 21 31.03 -2.57 9.41
N LEU A 22 30.09 -3.18 10.12
CA LEU A 22 28.78 -2.60 10.39
C LEU A 22 28.85 -1.52 11.49
N SER A 23 27.86 -0.62 11.53
CA SER A 23 27.70 0.30 12.67
C SER A 23 27.42 -0.48 13.96
N SER A 24 27.68 0.13 15.12
CA SER A 24 27.41 -0.50 16.43
C SER A 24 25.95 -0.93 16.57
N GLU A 25 25.01 -0.10 16.10
CA GLU A 25 23.58 -0.39 16.15
C GLU A 25 23.18 -1.55 15.23
N GLN A 26 23.71 -1.59 14.01
CA GLN A 26 23.45 -2.67 13.06
C GLN A 26 24.04 -3.99 13.55
N LYS A 27 25.23 -3.98 14.18
CA LYS A 27 25.81 -5.18 14.83
C LYS A 27 24.90 -5.69 15.94
N ARG A 28 24.42 -4.79 16.81
CA ARG A 28 23.52 -5.15 17.90
C ARG A 28 22.23 -5.78 17.37
N ALA A 29 21.60 -5.14 16.37
CA ALA A 29 20.40 -5.67 15.72
C ALA A 29 20.66 -7.05 15.09
N ALA A 30 21.77 -7.22 14.37
CA ALA A 30 22.12 -8.49 13.75
C ALA A 30 22.35 -9.61 14.79
N LEU A 31 23.08 -9.33 15.87
CA LEU A 31 23.33 -10.31 16.92
C LEU A 31 22.04 -10.73 17.63
N GLU A 32 21.26 -9.75 18.08
CA GLU A 32 19.96 -9.95 18.73
C GLU A 32 19.04 -10.83 17.88
N MET A 33 18.86 -10.46 16.61
CA MET A 33 17.97 -11.17 15.71
C MET A 33 18.52 -12.53 15.28
N SER A 34 19.85 -12.69 15.14
CA SER A 34 20.46 -13.98 14.84
C SER A 34 20.22 -15.01 15.96
N ALA A 35 20.28 -14.58 17.23
CA ALA A 35 19.97 -15.43 18.37
C ALA A 35 18.49 -15.81 18.40
N SER A 36 17.60 -14.84 18.13
CA SER A 36 16.16 -15.08 18.02
C SER A 36 15.82 -16.11 16.91
N LEU A 37 16.45 -15.97 15.74
CA LEU A 37 16.28 -16.90 14.61
C LEU A 37 16.88 -18.28 14.91
N ALA A 38 18.01 -18.35 15.62
CA ALA A 38 18.65 -19.61 15.99
C ALA A 38 17.76 -20.46 16.90
N GLY A 39 16.94 -19.81 17.74
CA GLY A 39 15.92 -20.48 18.55
C GLY A 39 14.82 -21.17 17.73
N ILE A 40 14.65 -20.82 16.45
CA ILE A 40 13.72 -21.48 15.51
C ILE A 40 14.46 -22.46 14.61
N SER A 41 15.54 -22.01 13.98
CA SER A 41 16.38 -22.82 13.10
C SER A 41 17.77 -22.23 12.95
N LEU A 42 18.79 -23.01 13.30
CA LEU A 42 20.20 -22.64 13.09
C LEU A 42 20.51 -22.34 11.62
N ARG A 43 19.88 -23.08 10.69
CA ARG A 43 20.04 -22.82 9.26
C ARG A 43 19.53 -21.44 8.89
N VAL A 44 18.33 -21.07 9.33
CA VAL A 44 17.74 -19.74 9.04
C VAL A 44 18.59 -18.63 9.65
N SER A 45 19.07 -18.81 10.88
CA SER A 45 19.98 -17.85 11.53
C SER A 45 21.27 -17.65 10.72
N ARG A 46 21.86 -18.74 10.22
CA ARG A 46 23.05 -18.68 9.36
C ARG A 46 22.78 -17.90 8.06
N GLU A 47 21.70 -18.21 7.34
CA GLU A 47 21.33 -17.50 6.10
C GLU A 47 21.13 -16.00 6.36
N PHE A 48 20.47 -15.64 7.46
CA PHE A 48 20.34 -14.24 7.88
C PHE A 48 21.70 -13.58 8.07
N VAL A 49 22.57 -14.15 8.90
CA VAL A 49 23.89 -13.58 9.22
C VAL A 49 24.76 -13.43 7.97
N GLU A 50 24.72 -14.40 7.05
CA GLU A 50 25.41 -14.33 5.76
C GLU A 50 24.89 -13.17 4.88
N ALA A 51 23.58 -12.89 4.93
CA ALA A 51 22.96 -11.82 4.16
C ALA A 51 23.09 -10.42 4.79
N VAL A 52 23.27 -10.30 6.12
CA VAL A 52 23.33 -9.01 6.85
C VAL A 52 24.31 -8.01 6.23
N PRO A 53 25.58 -8.35 5.88
CA PRO A 53 26.53 -7.35 5.37
C PRO A 53 26.09 -6.67 4.07
N LYS A 54 25.30 -7.36 3.24
CA LYS A 54 24.72 -6.77 2.02
C LYS A 54 23.46 -5.98 2.37
N ALA A 55 22.59 -6.53 3.23
CA ALA A 55 21.36 -5.88 3.67
C ALA A 55 21.61 -4.55 4.40
N ALA A 56 22.61 -4.50 5.28
CA ALA A 56 22.98 -3.33 6.06
C ALA A 56 23.50 -2.13 5.24
N ARG A 57 23.79 -2.33 3.94
CA ARG A 57 24.10 -1.23 3.01
C ARG A 57 22.84 -0.50 2.52
N ILE A 58 21.65 -1.06 2.81
CA ILE A 58 20.36 -0.60 2.35
C ILE A 58 19.45 -0.31 3.55
N LEU A 59 19.57 -1.13 4.60
CA LEU A 59 18.69 -1.09 5.76
C LEU A 59 19.35 -0.38 6.93
N SER A 60 18.55 0.47 7.59
CA SER A 60 18.85 0.97 8.92
C SER A 60 18.88 -0.17 9.94
N ALA A 61 19.34 0.11 11.17
CA ALA A 61 19.32 -0.90 12.24
C ALA A 61 17.89 -1.38 12.55
N ASP A 62 16.90 -0.48 12.51
CA ASP A 62 15.49 -0.82 12.74
C ASP A 62 14.89 -1.61 11.58
N ASP A 63 15.21 -1.25 10.35
CA ASP A 63 14.80 -2.02 9.18
C ASP A 63 15.41 -3.42 9.17
N LEU A 64 16.65 -3.58 9.62
CA LEU A 64 17.27 -4.91 9.80
C LEU A 64 16.50 -5.75 10.82
N ARG A 65 16.04 -5.16 11.94
CA ARG A 65 15.19 -5.86 12.91
C ARG A 65 13.85 -6.26 12.29
N ASN A 66 13.20 -5.33 11.59
CA ASN A 66 11.92 -5.58 10.94
C ASN A 66 12.02 -6.67 9.85
N TRP A 67 13.09 -6.64 9.06
CA TRP A 67 13.40 -7.67 8.07
C TRP A 67 13.62 -9.03 8.72
N ALA A 68 14.41 -9.08 9.79
CA ALA A 68 14.66 -10.31 10.51
C ALA A 68 13.40 -10.88 11.19
N GLU A 69 12.54 -10.02 11.75
CA GLU A 69 11.26 -10.43 12.36
C GLU A 69 10.31 -11.02 11.30
N MET A 70 10.24 -10.42 10.10
CA MET A 70 9.47 -10.97 8.99
C MET A 70 9.98 -12.36 8.60
N GLY A 71 11.31 -12.52 8.44
CA GLY A 71 11.92 -13.81 8.14
C GLY A 71 11.74 -14.85 9.26
N ARG A 72 11.75 -14.40 10.52
CA ARG A 72 11.46 -15.22 11.70
C ARG A 72 10.05 -15.78 11.65
N ARG A 73 9.05 -14.95 11.35
CA ARG A 73 7.64 -15.38 11.21
C ARG A 73 7.45 -16.35 10.05
N LEU A 74 8.12 -16.13 8.92
CA LEU A 74 8.13 -17.09 7.82
C LEU A 74 8.74 -18.43 8.25
N ALA A 75 9.86 -18.40 8.98
CA ALA A 75 10.53 -19.58 9.49
C ALA A 75 9.68 -20.41 10.47
N MET A 76 8.82 -19.76 11.26
CA MET A 76 7.86 -20.45 12.14
C MET A 76 6.88 -21.34 11.36
N GLY A 77 6.49 -20.93 10.14
CA GLY A 77 5.66 -21.75 9.26
C GLY A 77 6.47 -22.77 8.45
N SER A 78 7.65 -22.37 7.98
CA SER A 78 8.58 -23.23 7.25
C SER A 78 9.99 -22.68 7.30
N ALA A 79 10.93 -23.46 7.84
CA ALA A 79 12.34 -23.09 7.86
C ALA A 79 12.91 -22.88 6.45
N ASP A 80 12.37 -23.53 5.41
CA ASP A 80 12.76 -23.32 4.01
C ASP A 80 12.32 -21.95 3.52
N SER A 81 11.10 -21.54 3.85
CA SER A 81 10.59 -20.22 3.50
C SER A 81 11.40 -19.10 4.16
N GLY A 82 11.73 -19.25 5.45
CA GLY A 82 12.57 -18.30 6.17
C GLY A 82 14.00 -18.22 5.64
N ALA A 83 14.63 -19.37 5.36
CA ALA A 83 15.96 -19.44 4.78
C ALA A 83 15.98 -18.75 3.39
N LYS A 84 15.06 -19.16 2.50
CA LYS A 84 14.94 -18.58 1.16
C LYS A 84 14.75 -17.07 1.20
N PHE A 85 13.93 -16.56 2.12
CA PHE A 85 13.70 -15.12 2.26
C PHE A 85 14.98 -14.34 2.56
N PHE A 86 15.88 -14.86 3.40
CA PHE A 86 17.17 -14.22 3.66
C PHE A 86 18.14 -14.36 2.48
N THR A 87 18.14 -15.50 1.80
CA THR A 87 18.94 -15.73 0.58
C THR A 87 18.53 -14.78 -0.55
N ASP A 88 17.23 -14.58 -0.76
CA ASP A 88 16.69 -13.65 -1.76
C ASP A 88 17.08 -12.18 -1.43
N GLY A 89 17.19 -11.86 -0.14
CA GLY A 89 17.74 -10.59 0.34
C GLY A 89 16.85 -9.38 0.11
N VAL A 90 17.43 -8.19 0.21
CA VAL A 90 16.69 -6.89 0.24
C VAL A 90 17.16 -5.91 -0.83
N ASN A 91 17.90 -6.37 -1.84
CA ASN A 91 18.44 -5.50 -2.89
C ASN A 91 17.37 -4.73 -3.66
N SER A 92 16.17 -5.31 -3.80
CA SER A 92 15.02 -4.68 -4.44
C SER A 92 14.54 -3.41 -3.69
N LEU A 93 14.75 -3.34 -2.37
CA LEU A 93 14.33 -2.20 -1.54
C LEU A 93 15.17 -0.93 -1.76
N LYS A 94 16.24 -0.98 -2.56
CA LYS A 94 16.99 0.22 -2.98
C LYS A 94 16.14 1.22 -3.75
N ALA A 95 15.11 0.74 -4.45
CA ALA A 95 14.18 1.60 -5.18
C ALA A 95 13.21 2.34 -4.24
N ILE A 96 13.18 1.99 -2.95
CA ILE A 96 12.24 2.54 -1.98
C ILE A 96 12.95 3.62 -1.15
N PRO A 97 12.29 4.78 -0.92
CA PRO A 97 12.78 5.82 -0.04
C PRO A 97 13.09 5.28 1.36
N GLU A 98 14.19 5.74 1.96
CA GLU A 98 14.66 5.22 3.24
C GLU A 98 13.61 5.35 4.37
N ASN A 99 12.92 6.49 4.43
CA ASN A 99 11.84 6.75 5.38
C ASN A 99 10.59 5.87 5.18
N ALA A 100 10.48 5.15 4.06
CA ALA A 100 9.34 4.28 3.73
C ALA A 100 9.67 2.78 3.81
N ARG A 101 10.95 2.39 3.95
CA ARG A 101 11.35 0.96 3.99
C ARG A 101 10.71 0.21 5.16
N SER A 102 10.62 0.85 6.32
CA SER A 102 9.98 0.25 7.51
C SER A 102 8.51 -0.09 7.27
N LEU A 103 7.78 0.71 6.48
CA LEU A 103 6.38 0.46 6.13
C LEU A 103 6.22 -0.84 5.34
N VAL A 104 7.17 -1.17 4.45
CA VAL A 104 7.16 -2.43 3.68
C VAL A 104 7.09 -3.62 4.63
N PHE A 105 7.98 -3.64 5.62
CA PHE A 105 8.03 -4.73 6.59
C PHE A 105 6.82 -4.73 7.51
N GLN A 106 6.30 -3.56 7.92
CA GLN A 106 5.09 -3.46 8.72
C GLN A 106 3.87 -4.05 8.00
N ILE A 107 3.64 -3.66 6.74
CA ILE A 107 2.55 -4.19 5.89
C ILE A 107 2.68 -5.71 5.79
N CYS A 108 3.84 -6.21 5.36
CA CYS A 108 4.03 -7.64 5.12
C CYS A 108 3.91 -8.44 6.42
N THR A 109 4.46 -7.94 7.53
CA THR A 109 4.40 -8.59 8.84
C THR A 109 2.98 -8.68 9.39
N ARG A 110 2.14 -7.67 9.12
CA ARG A 110 0.70 -7.71 9.41
C ARG A 110 -0.01 -8.75 8.54
N GLN A 111 0.30 -8.78 7.24
CA GLN A 111 -0.28 -9.77 6.32
C GLN A 111 0.11 -11.21 6.65
N LEU A 112 1.33 -11.44 7.13
CA LEU A 112 1.84 -12.76 7.55
C LEU A 112 1.00 -13.41 8.66
N VAL A 113 0.26 -12.63 9.45
CA VAL A 113 -0.65 -13.16 10.48
C VAL A 113 -1.73 -14.04 9.85
N LEU A 114 -2.14 -13.74 8.61
CA LEU A 114 -3.21 -14.44 7.91
C LEU A 114 -2.71 -15.27 6.73
N SER A 115 -1.70 -14.79 5.99
CA SER A 115 -1.22 -15.49 4.80
C SER A 115 0.24 -15.14 4.45
N SER A 116 1.09 -16.17 4.44
CA SER A 116 2.47 -16.08 3.96
C SER A 116 2.57 -15.75 2.48
N SER A 117 1.67 -16.27 1.65
CA SER A 117 1.69 -16.01 0.21
C SER A 117 1.37 -14.55 -0.10
N ILE A 118 0.33 -13.98 0.52
CA ILE A 118 -0.04 -12.56 0.33
C ILE A 118 1.10 -11.63 0.75
N ALA A 119 1.75 -11.92 1.89
CA ALA A 119 2.86 -11.10 2.38
C ALA A 119 4.08 -11.15 1.45
N LEU A 120 4.45 -12.32 0.94
CA LEU A 120 5.58 -12.47 0.03
C LEU A 120 5.30 -11.85 -1.35
N GLU A 121 4.08 -12.00 -1.86
CA GLU A 121 3.65 -11.32 -3.09
C GLU A 121 3.72 -9.79 -2.93
N THR A 122 3.21 -9.27 -1.82
CA THR A 122 3.25 -7.85 -1.49
C THR A 122 4.70 -7.34 -1.36
N PHE A 123 5.58 -8.10 -0.69
CA PHE A 123 7.00 -7.75 -0.56
C PHE A 123 7.70 -7.67 -1.93
N GLY A 124 7.33 -8.54 -2.87
CA GLY A 124 7.84 -8.52 -4.25
C GLY A 124 7.22 -7.41 -5.11
N LEU A 125 5.97 -7.02 -4.85
CA LEU A 125 5.23 -6.00 -5.58
C LEU A 125 5.72 -4.58 -5.28
N ILE A 126 5.93 -4.24 -4.01
CA ILE A 126 6.25 -2.87 -3.59
C ILE A 126 7.49 -2.28 -4.30
N PRO A 127 8.62 -3.02 -4.46
CA PRO A 127 9.75 -2.53 -5.22
C PRO A 127 9.46 -2.23 -6.71
N ARG A 128 8.47 -2.91 -7.30
CA ARG A 128 8.02 -2.64 -8.68
C ARG A 128 7.22 -1.35 -8.69
N LEU A 129 6.25 -1.20 -7.77
CA LEU A 129 5.50 0.04 -7.59
C LEU A 129 6.43 1.25 -7.41
N ALA A 130 7.49 1.13 -6.61
CA ALA A 130 8.43 2.22 -6.41
C ALA A 130 9.12 2.67 -7.72
N LYS A 131 9.48 1.71 -8.59
CA LYS A 131 10.09 1.99 -9.90
C LYS A 131 9.11 2.61 -10.89
N ASP A 132 7.83 2.26 -10.78
CA ASP A 132 6.79 2.73 -11.70
C ASP A 132 6.31 4.13 -11.29
N ILE A 133 6.09 4.37 -9.99
CA ILE A 133 5.53 5.62 -9.45
C ILE A 133 6.54 6.78 -9.56
N LYS A 134 7.82 6.54 -9.28
CA LYS A 134 8.93 7.53 -9.33
C LYS A 134 8.63 8.86 -8.61
N ASP A 135 7.80 8.80 -7.57
CA ASP A 135 7.47 9.93 -6.70
C ASP A 135 7.50 9.41 -5.26
N ASP A 136 8.56 9.78 -4.52
CA ASP A 136 8.85 9.29 -3.18
C ASP A 136 7.77 9.70 -2.17
N GLU A 137 7.20 10.89 -2.31
CA GLU A 137 6.17 11.41 -1.41
C GLU A 137 4.86 10.66 -1.63
N LEU A 138 4.46 10.48 -2.91
CA LEU A 138 3.27 9.73 -3.28
C LEU A 138 3.38 8.26 -2.85
N LEU A 139 4.50 7.59 -3.16
CA LEU A 139 4.75 6.21 -2.74
C LEU A 139 4.69 6.09 -1.22
N THR A 140 5.31 7.01 -0.48
CA THR A 140 5.28 6.99 1.00
C THR A 140 3.87 7.14 1.52
N GLY A 141 3.06 8.04 0.95
CA GLY A 141 1.64 8.19 1.30
C GLY A 141 0.83 6.91 1.06
N ILE A 142 1.03 6.27 -0.09
CA ILE A 142 0.38 5.00 -0.44
C ILE A 142 0.79 3.89 0.53
N LEU A 143 2.07 3.78 0.88
CA LEU A 143 2.56 2.75 1.81
C LEU A 143 2.05 2.98 3.24
N ARG A 144 1.92 4.23 3.69
CA ARG A 144 1.30 4.55 4.98
C ARG A 144 -0.16 4.08 5.00
N LEU A 145 -0.92 4.41 3.95
CA LEU A 145 -2.30 3.98 3.81
C LEU A 145 -2.43 2.44 3.73
N ALA A 146 -1.58 1.77 2.95
CA ALA A 146 -1.54 0.31 2.90
C ALA A 146 -1.29 -0.30 4.28
N SER A 147 -0.39 0.30 5.08
CA SER A 147 -0.13 -0.13 6.46
C SER A 147 -1.34 0.08 7.37
N GLU A 148 -2.06 1.20 7.23
CA GLU A 148 -3.32 1.45 7.95
C GLU A 148 -4.38 0.39 7.61
N ILE A 149 -4.54 0.06 6.32
CA ILE A 149 -5.47 -0.97 5.86
C ILE A 149 -5.04 -2.36 6.38
N ALA A 150 -3.74 -2.67 6.35
CA ALA A 150 -3.19 -3.96 6.78
C ALA A 150 -3.45 -4.24 8.27
N ASN A 151 -3.56 -3.21 9.10
CA ASN A 151 -3.95 -3.37 10.50
C ASN A 151 -5.39 -3.90 10.68
N ARG A 152 -6.24 -3.73 9.66
CA ARG A 152 -7.65 -4.19 9.68
C ARG A 152 -7.87 -5.42 8.80
N SER A 153 -7.18 -5.50 7.66
CA SER A 153 -7.32 -6.62 6.74
C SER A 153 -6.10 -6.80 5.85
N ALA A 154 -5.44 -7.96 6.00
CA ALA A 154 -4.33 -8.37 5.14
C ALA A 154 -4.73 -8.38 3.66
N LYS A 155 -5.87 -9.02 3.34
CA LYS A 155 -6.35 -9.13 1.96
C LYS A 155 -6.60 -7.77 1.31
N HIS A 156 -7.39 -6.91 1.95
CA HIS A 156 -7.70 -5.59 1.37
C HIS A 156 -6.46 -4.70 1.22
N SER A 157 -5.45 -4.83 2.10
CA SER A 157 -4.20 -4.09 1.94
C SER A 157 -3.40 -4.53 0.71
N ALA A 158 -3.41 -5.84 0.40
CA ALA A 158 -2.78 -6.37 -0.80
C ALA A 158 -3.57 -5.97 -2.05
N ASP A 159 -4.90 -6.11 -2.03
CA ASP A 159 -5.79 -5.68 -3.12
C ASP A 159 -5.59 -4.18 -3.44
N PHE A 160 -5.51 -3.33 -2.41
CA PHE A 160 -5.20 -1.90 -2.53
C PHE A 160 -3.86 -1.65 -3.26
N LEU A 161 -2.79 -2.35 -2.87
CA LEU A 161 -1.48 -2.22 -3.51
C LEU A 161 -1.49 -2.74 -4.96
N GLN A 162 -2.21 -3.83 -5.24
CA GLN A 162 -2.36 -4.36 -6.59
C GLN A 162 -3.11 -3.41 -7.53
N LYS A 163 -4.06 -2.61 -7.01
CA LYS A 163 -4.81 -1.61 -7.79
C LYS A 163 -4.10 -0.26 -7.92
N THR A 164 -3.06 -0.03 -7.12
CA THR A 164 -2.32 1.23 -7.09
C THR A 164 -1.77 1.69 -8.45
N PRO A 165 -1.22 0.82 -9.33
CA PRO A 165 -0.72 1.26 -10.64
C PRO A 165 -1.77 2.01 -11.47
N GLN A 166 -3.03 1.53 -11.48
CA GLN A 166 -4.12 2.13 -12.24
C GLN A 166 -4.50 3.51 -11.68
N VAL A 167 -4.47 3.67 -10.35
CA VAL A 167 -4.73 4.96 -9.71
C VAL A 167 -3.61 5.94 -10.02
N VAL A 168 -2.35 5.51 -9.94
CA VAL A 168 -1.20 6.37 -10.25
C VAL A 168 -1.22 6.80 -11.71
N GLU A 169 -1.50 5.89 -12.64
CA GLU A 169 -1.66 6.19 -14.06
C GLU A 169 -2.76 7.23 -14.29
N SER A 170 -3.93 7.07 -13.65
CA SER A 170 -5.01 8.06 -13.75
C SER A 170 -4.64 9.43 -13.18
N LEU A 171 -3.70 9.50 -12.25
CA LEU A 171 -3.21 10.75 -11.68
C LEU A 171 -2.25 11.49 -12.62
N GLU A 172 -1.60 10.80 -13.57
CA GLU A 172 -0.67 11.44 -14.52
C GLU A 172 -1.36 12.49 -15.40
N LYS A 173 -2.64 12.31 -15.71
CA LYS A 173 -3.39 13.24 -16.56
C LYS A 173 -3.45 14.67 -16.00
N PHE A 174 -3.28 14.84 -14.69
CA PHE A 174 -3.32 16.14 -14.03
C PHE A 174 -1.98 16.90 -14.11
N ASN A 175 -0.93 16.32 -14.72
CA ASN A 175 0.35 16.97 -15.01
C ASN A 175 0.94 17.67 -13.77
N ALA A 176 1.15 19.00 -13.84
CA ALA A 176 1.71 19.80 -12.75
C ALA A 176 0.87 19.75 -11.45
N GLU A 177 -0.43 19.47 -11.57
CA GLU A 177 -1.38 19.43 -10.46
C GLU A 177 -1.53 18.03 -9.85
N LYS A 178 -0.83 17.02 -10.40
CA LYS A 178 -0.85 15.62 -9.96
C LYS A 178 -0.74 15.49 -8.44
N ARG A 179 0.21 16.21 -7.81
CA ARG A 179 0.44 16.15 -6.36
C ARG A 179 -0.74 16.64 -5.54
N ARG A 180 -1.42 17.70 -5.99
CA ARG A 180 -2.59 18.26 -5.29
C ARG A 180 -3.77 17.28 -5.35
N VAL A 181 -4.03 16.71 -6.53
CA VAL A 181 -5.08 15.70 -6.68
C VAL A 181 -4.74 14.43 -5.91
N ALA A 182 -3.50 13.95 -5.98
CA ALA A 182 -3.05 12.77 -5.25
C ALA A 182 -3.20 12.93 -3.73
N LYS A 183 -2.91 14.12 -3.19
CA LYS A 183 -3.12 14.43 -1.77
C LYS A 183 -4.60 14.33 -1.38
N ALA A 184 -5.51 14.86 -2.20
CA ALA A 184 -6.95 14.77 -1.95
C ALA A 184 -7.47 13.32 -2.03
N VAL A 185 -6.96 12.55 -3.01
CA VAL A 185 -7.26 11.12 -3.17
C VAL A 185 -6.78 10.30 -1.98
N ILE A 186 -5.54 10.49 -1.53
CA ILE A 186 -4.99 9.81 -0.34
C ILE A 186 -5.78 10.22 0.91
N ALA A 187 -6.15 11.49 1.05
CA ALA A 187 -6.93 11.96 2.19
C ALA A 187 -8.31 11.28 2.25
N LEU A 188 -9.03 11.19 1.14
CA LEU A 188 -10.30 10.46 1.08
C LEU A 188 -10.10 8.98 1.43
N ALA A 189 -9.11 8.33 0.84
CA ALA A 189 -8.86 6.90 1.06
C ALA A 189 -8.43 6.59 2.50
N SER A 190 -7.66 7.46 3.16
CA SER A 190 -7.34 7.33 4.59
C SER A 190 -8.59 7.48 5.46
N GLN A 191 -9.46 8.45 5.18
CA GLN A 191 -10.75 8.56 5.88
C GLN A 191 -11.64 7.32 5.67
N PHE A 192 -11.62 6.74 4.47
CA PHE A 192 -12.28 5.48 4.15
C PHE A 192 -11.73 4.31 4.98
N ALA A 193 -10.40 4.20 5.07
CA ALA A 193 -9.72 3.17 5.84
C ALA A 193 -10.07 3.27 7.32
N LEU A 194 -10.09 4.50 7.86
CA LEU A 194 -10.44 4.77 9.25
C LEU A 194 -11.90 4.43 9.58
N ARG A 195 -12.86 4.71 8.69
CA ARG A 195 -14.29 4.53 9.00
C ARG A 195 -14.86 3.18 8.59
N THR A 196 -14.40 2.63 7.47
CA THR A 196 -15.03 1.45 6.84
C THR A 196 -14.07 0.28 6.64
N GLY A 197 -12.77 0.47 6.88
CA GLY A 197 -11.77 -0.59 6.78
C GLY A 197 -11.63 -1.11 5.35
N GLY A 198 -12.15 -2.32 5.10
CA GLY A 198 -11.92 -3.08 3.86
C GLY A 198 -12.42 -2.41 2.59
N MET A 199 -13.48 -1.60 2.65
CA MET A 199 -14.06 -0.92 1.48
C MET A 199 -13.13 0.14 0.85
N THR A 200 -11.99 0.45 1.50
CA THR A 200 -10.98 1.34 0.92
C THR A 200 -10.40 0.78 -0.38
N ALA A 201 -10.22 -0.54 -0.49
CA ALA A 201 -9.76 -1.16 -1.73
C ALA A 201 -10.79 -1.00 -2.86
N ASP A 202 -12.08 -1.08 -2.54
CA ASP A 202 -13.17 -0.86 -3.50
C ASP A 202 -13.22 0.60 -3.96
N LEU A 203 -13.04 1.56 -3.04
CA LEU A 203 -12.89 2.97 -3.41
C LEU A 203 -11.70 3.14 -4.35
N TRP A 204 -10.55 2.62 -3.96
CA TRP A 204 -9.30 2.77 -4.71
C TRP A 204 -9.42 2.23 -6.14
N ALA A 205 -10.08 1.08 -6.31
CA ALA A 205 -10.32 0.48 -7.61
C ALA A 205 -11.28 1.30 -8.50
N ASN A 206 -12.19 2.09 -7.91
CA ASN A 206 -13.16 2.91 -8.64
C ASN A 206 -12.65 4.34 -8.97
N LEU A 207 -11.54 4.76 -8.36
CA LEU A 207 -10.99 6.09 -8.57
C LEU A 207 -10.55 6.36 -10.02
N PRO A 208 -9.89 5.46 -10.75
CA PRO A 208 -9.43 5.75 -12.11
C PRO A 208 -10.56 6.21 -13.03
N GLU A 209 -11.68 5.48 -13.04
CA GLU A 209 -12.85 5.83 -13.87
C GLU A 209 -13.45 7.19 -13.47
N SER A 210 -13.48 7.48 -12.17
CA SER A 210 -14.04 8.72 -11.65
C SER A 210 -13.13 9.91 -11.95
N LEU A 211 -11.81 9.76 -11.76
CA LEU A 211 -10.82 10.80 -12.01
C LEU A 211 -10.71 11.12 -13.49
N GLU A 212 -10.81 10.14 -14.38
CA GLU A 212 -10.75 10.33 -15.84
C GLU A 212 -11.75 11.38 -16.33
N LYS A 213 -12.89 11.51 -15.66
CA LYS A 213 -13.98 12.43 -16.01
C LYS A 213 -13.75 13.90 -15.61
N LEU A 214 -12.74 14.19 -14.77
CA LEU A 214 -12.67 15.43 -14.01
C LEU A 214 -11.49 16.35 -14.37
N SER A 215 -11.69 17.65 -14.21
CA SER A 215 -10.61 18.63 -14.09
C SER A 215 -9.93 18.53 -12.71
N THR A 216 -8.80 19.20 -12.54
CA THR A 216 -8.08 19.28 -11.25
C THR A 216 -8.99 19.76 -10.11
N GLU A 217 -9.67 20.89 -10.32
CA GLU A 217 -10.51 21.53 -9.31
C GLU A 217 -11.68 20.63 -8.93
N ASN A 218 -12.32 20.00 -9.92
CA ASN A 218 -13.45 19.12 -9.71
C ASN A 218 -13.03 17.78 -9.07
N ALA A 219 -11.83 17.26 -9.38
CA ALA A 219 -11.30 16.10 -8.70
C ALA A 219 -11.08 16.38 -7.21
N ILE A 220 -10.41 17.47 -6.86
CA ILE A 220 -10.17 17.88 -5.47
C ILE A 220 -11.49 18.10 -4.74
N ARG A 221 -12.39 18.89 -5.34
CA ARG A 221 -13.73 19.18 -4.80
C ARG A 221 -14.52 17.89 -4.55
N LEU A 222 -14.52 16.95 -5.50
CA LEU A 222 -15.22 15.68 -5.32
C LEU A 222 -14.63 14.86 -4.17
N MET A 223 -13.29 14.77 -4.05
CA MET A 223 -12.66 14.02 -2.96
C MET A 223 -12.99 14.64 -1.59
N GLU A 224 -12.89 15.96 -1.46
CA GLU A 224 -13.22 16.67 -0.22
C GLU A 224 -14.69 16.48 0.17
N LYS A 225 -15.60 16.63 -0.80
CA LYS A 225 -17.04 16.45 -0.57
C LYS A 225 -17.42 14.99 -0.31
N SER A 226 -16.66 14.03 -0.83
CA SER A 226 -16.84 12.61 -0.54
C SER A 226 -16.50 12.26 0.91
N ILE A 227 -15.54 12.98 1.53
CA ILE A 227 -15.22 12.76 2.95
C ILE A 227 -16.42 13.08 3.85
N GLU A 228 -17.17 14.13 3.53
CA GLU A 228 -18.40 14.48 4.28
C GLU A 228 -19.44 13.36 4.18
N PHE A 229 -19.60 12.76 3.00
CA PHE A 229 -20.57 11.69 2.75
C PHE A 229 -20.26 10.36 3.46
N LEU A 230 -19.05 10.20 4.02
CA LEU A 230 -18.73 9.06 4.86
C LEU A 230 -19.58 8.95 6.13
N GLU A 231 -20.24 10.04 6.56
CA GLU A 231 -21.22 9.97 7.64
C GLU A 231 -22.42 9.05 7.31
N PHE A 232 -22.74 8.90 6.02
CA PHE A 232 -23.79 8.00 5.53
C PHE A 232 -23.26 6.59 5.21
N GLY A 233 -21.96 6.35 5.40
CA GLY A 233 -21.32 5.05 5.23
C GLY A 233 -20.58 4.86 3.90
N GLY A 234 -19.76 3.81 3.85
CA GLY A 234 -18.87 3.51 2.72
C GLY A 234 -19.62 3.28 1.40
N SER A 235 -20.64 2.43 1.40
CA SER A 235 -21.40 2.13 0.17
C SER A 235 -22.06 3.36 -0.44
N VAL A 236 -22.62 4.25 0.39
CA VAL A 236 -23.17 5.53 -0.08
C VAL A 236 -22.07 6.37 -0.71
N THR A 237 -20.91 6.48 -0.04
CA THR A 237 -19.80 7.30 -0.49
C THR A 237 -19.20 6.78 -1.80
N LEU A 238 -19.09 5.46 -1.99
CA LEU A 238 -18.67 4.86 -3.27
C LEU A 238 -19.58 5.29 -4.41
N HIS A 239 -20.89 5.21 -4.20
CA HIS A 239 -21.87 5.66 -5.18
C HIS A 239 -21.84 7.17 -5.39
N PHE A 240 -21.54 7.95 -4.34
CA PHE A 240 -21.38 9.40 -4.42
C PHE A 240 -20.17 9.79 -5.27
N VAL A 241 -19.01 9.15 -5.10
CA VAL A 241 -17.81 9.40 -5.92
C VAL A 241 -18.11 9.13 -7.39
N SER A 242 -18.69 7.97 -7.69
CA SER A 242 -19.03 7.58 -9.07
C SER A 242 -20.05 8.54 -9.70
N ALA A 243 -21.20 8.75 -9.06
CA ALA A 243 -22.24 9.64 -9.59
C ALA A 243 -21.79 11.11 -9.64
N GLY A 244 -21.07 11.56 -8.62
CA GLY A 244 -20.56 12.92 -8.53
C GLY A 244 -19.55 13.23 -9.64
N SER A 245 -18.75 12.22 -10.04
CA SER A 245 -17.87 12.38 -11.19
C SER A 245 -18.62 12.61 -12.51
N ASP A 246 -19.76 11.92 -12.70
CA ASP A 246 -20.62 12.11 -13.87
C ASP A 246 -21.35 13.46 -13.85
N VAL A 247 -21.78 13.92 -12.68
CA VAL A 247 -22.40 15.25 -12.51
C VAL A 247 -21.38 16.34 -12.85
N LEU A 248 -20.20 16.31 -12.23
CA LEU A 248 -19.16 17.33 -12.44
C LEU A 248 -18.64 17.35 -13.88
N LYS A 249 -18.58 16.20 -14.56
CA LYS A 249 -18.24 16.14 -16.00
C LYS A 249 -19.26 16.87 -16.87
N LYS A 250 -20.54 16.81 -16.49
CA LYS A 250 -21.67 17.32 -17.28
C LYS A 250 -22.00 18.77 -16.98
N SER A 251 -22.02 19.14 -15.70
CA SER A 251 -22.34 20.48 -15.22
C SER A 251 -21.81 20.62 -13.79
N ASP A 252 -20.72 21.37 -13.62
CA ASP A 252 -20.13 21.65 -12.32
C ASP A 252 -20.93 22.66 -11.49
N ALA A 253 -21.67 23.54 -12.16
CA ALA A 253 -22.49 24.59 -11.56
C ALA A 253 -23.61 24.04 -10.65
N VAL A 254 -24.16 22.87 -11.00
CA VAL A 254 -25.29 22.25 -10.27
C VAL A 254 -24.83 21.29 -9.16
N PHE A 255 -23.52 21.12 -8.96
CA PHE A 255 -22.99 20.12 -8.03
C PHE A 255 -23.38 20.38 -6.57
N GLU A 256 -23.39 21.63 -6.11
CA GLU A 256 -23.84 21.94 -4.74
C GLU A 256 -25.34 21.74 -4.59
N ASP A 257 -26.15 22.13 -5.58
CA ASP A 257 -27.60 21.91 -5.54
C ASP A 257 -27.92 20.42 -5.51
N TRP A 258 -27.23 19.62 -6.33
CA TRP A 258 -27.35 18.17 -6.31
C TRP A 258 -26.95 17.58 -4.96
N ARG A 259 -25.86 18.06 -4.33
CA ARG A 259 -25.48 17.66 -2.97
C ARG A 259 -26.53 18.04 -1.93
N ALA A 260 -27.13 19.22 -2.02
CA ALA A 260 -28.18 19.65 -1.12
C ALA A 260 -29.41 18.72 -1.22
N VAL A 261 -29.78 18.31 -2.43
CA VAL A 261 -30.83 17.29 -2.66
C VAL A 261 -30.45 15.96 -2.02
N LEU A 262 -29.22 15.48 -2.22
CA LEU A 262 -28.74 14.24 -1.60
C LEU A 262 -28.83 14.27 -0.07
N GLN A 263 -28.48 15.39 0.56
CA GLN A 263 -28.60 15.56 2.01
C GLN A 263 -30.04 15.51 2.50
N GLN A 264 -31.01 16.03 1.73
CA GLN A 264 -32.43 15.87 2.06
C GLN A 264 -32.85 14.41 1.91
N ILE A 265 -32.45 13.73 0.83
CA ILE A 265 -32.77 12.32 0.59
C ILE A 265 -32.15 11.42 1.67
N ALA A 266 -30.96 11.75 2.17
CA ALA A 266 -30.28 11.01 3.22
C ALA A 266 -31.12 10.87 4.50
N LYS A 267 -31.99 11.85 4.80
CA LYS A 267 -32.93 11.79 5.94
C LYS A 267 -33.97 10.67 5.82
N HIS A 268 -34.20 10.17 4.60
CA HIS A 268 -35.14 9.08 4.33
C HIS A 268 -34.46 7.71 4.26
N GLY A 269 -33.13 7.64 4.44
CA GLY A 269 -32.37 6.40 4.60
C GLY A 269 -31.42 6.07 3.46
N ASN A 270 -30.36 5.33 3.79
CA ASN A 270 -29.24 5.03 2.89
C ASN A 270 -29.65 4.25 1.63
N ALA A 271 -30.65 3.38 1.70
CA ALA A 271 -31.10 2.62 0.53
C ALA A 271 -31.70 3.53 -0.56
N ILE A 272 -32.51 4.51 -0.14
CA ILE A 272 -33.12 5.49 -1.05
C ILE A 272 -32.03 6.40 -1.62
N LEU A 273 -31.09 6.85 -0.77
CA LEU A 273 -29.95 7.65 -1.21
C LEU A 273 -29.10 6.93 -2.27
N ILE A 274 -28.79 5.65 -2.07
CA ILE A 274 -28.06 4.84 -3.05
C ILE A 274 -28.86 4.70 -4.35
N ALA A 275 -30.17 4.44 -4.27
CA ALA A 275 -31.02 4.35 -5.46
C ALA A 275 -31.00 5.65 -6.27
N PHE A 276 -31.07 6.80 -5.60
CA PHE A 276 -30.99 8.11 -6.24
C PHE A 276 -29.62 8.38 -6.86
N LEU A 277 -28.53 8.07 -6.16
CA LEU A 277 -27.16 8.18 -6.67
C LEU A 277 -26.98 7.34 -7.95
N ARG A 278 -27.53 6.11 -7.98
CA ARG A 278 -27.48 5.24 -9.18
C ARG A 278 -28.29 5.78 -10.36
N ALA A 279 -29.39 6.48 -10.09
CA ALA A 279 -30.22 7.09 -11.13
C ALA A 279 -29.64 8.41 -11.68
N THR A 280 -28.83 9.11 -10.87
CA THR A 280 -28.27 10.44 -11.16
C THR A 280 -27.59 10.53 -12.53
N PRO A 281 -26.65 9.63 -12.92
CA PRO A 281 -25.95 9.77 -14.20
C PRO A 281 -26.89 9.76 -15.41
N LYS A 282 -27.97 8.96 -15.35
CA LYS A 282 -28.98 8.85 -16.42
C LYS A 282 -29.83 10.11 -16.50
N PHE A 283 -30.26 10.64 -15.37
CA PHE A 283 -31.03 11.89 -15.30
C PHE A 283 -30.27 13.07 -15.95
N PHE A 284 -28.99 13.25 -15.60
CA PHE A 284 -28.18 14.31 -16.20
C PHE A 284 -27.83 14.06 -17.67
N ALA A 285 -27.88 12.81 -18.15
CA ALA A 285 -27.75 12.55 -19.60
C ALA A 285 -28.95 13.09 -20.37
N GLN A 286 -30.15 12.95 -19.81
CA GLN A 286 -31.39 13.37 -20.46
C GLN A 286 -31.61 14.89 -20.44
N ILE A 287 -31.19 15.57 -19.37
CA ILE A 287 -31.33 17.04 -19.28
C ILE A 287 -30.51 17.76 -20.35
N ILE A 288 -29.30 17.26 -20.66
CA ILE A 288 -28.44 17.90 -21.66
C ILE A 288 -28.99 17.73 -23.07
N THR A 289 -29.65 16.60 -23.37
CA THR A 289 -30.31 16.38 -24.67
C THR A 289 -31.59 17.20 -24.86
N LEU A 290 -32.10 17.87 -23.82
CA LEU A 290 -33.27 18.73 -23.87
C LEU A 290 -32.94 20.22 -24.05
N LYS A 291 -31.64 20.57 -24.06
CA LYS A 291 -31.15 21.89 -24.48
C LYS A 291 -30.76 21.85 -25.95
#